data_AF-A0AAP3Z232-F1
#
_entry.id   AF-A0AAP3Z232-F1
#
_cell.length_a   1.000
_cell.length_b   1.000
_cell.length_c   1.000
_cell.angle_alpha   90.00
_cell.angle_beta   90.00
_cell.angle_gamma   90.00
#
_symmetry.space_group_name_H-M   'P 1'
#
loop_
_entity.id
_entity.type
_entity.pdbx_description
1 polymer ?
#
loop_
_entity_poly.entity_id
_entity_poly.type
_entity_poly.pdbx_seq_one_letter_code
_entity_poly.pdbx_strand_id
1 'polypeptide(L)'
;MISVKKRREIKAFLVTASIGIVVLGGQQVLADAASEMVNPKDKVLVGYWHNWKSTGKDGYKGGSSADFNLSSTQEGYNVINVSFMKTPEGQTLPTFKPYNKTDTEFRAEISKLNAEGKSVLIALGGADAHIELKKSQESDFVNEIIRLVDTYGFDGLDIDLEQAAIEAADNQTVIPSALKKVKDHYRKDGKNFMITMAPEFPYLTSSGKYAPYINNLDSYYDFINPQYYNQGGDGFWDSDLNMWISQSNDEKKEDFLYGLTQRLVTGTDGFIKIPASKFVIGLPSNNDAAATGYVKDPNAVKNALNRLKASGNEIKGLMTWSVNWDAGTNSNGEKYNNTFVNTYAPMLFNNQPIEDTEKPTLPTISISNVTASTATIQGKSTDNVRIDHYEIKIGTQSFKSTSGLQDVTGLSKKTEYNVEIVAVDPSGNRSDTARATFMTLDTSAENNTWQKDKVYVQGDRVTFNGVNYEAKWWNTGQQPDQSGDFGPWKKL
;
A
#
# COMPACT_ATOMS: atom_id res chain seq x y z
N MET A 1 -32.80 -50.00 -5.36
CA MET A 1 -32.02 -49.06 -6.20
C MET A 1 -31.38 -48.03 -5.29
N ILE A 2 -30.10 -48.20 -5.02
CA ILE A 2 -29.29 -47.32 -4.16
C ILE A 2 -28.49 -46.41 -5.10
N SER A 3 -28.57 -45.09 -4.94
CA SER A 3 -27.52 -44.18 -5.40
C SER A 3 -27.48 -42.92 -4.55
N VAL A 4 -26.25 -42.55 -4.21
CA VAL A 4 -25.83 -41.77 -3.05
C VAL A 4 -25.68 -40.28 -3.40
N LYS A 5 -26.04 -39.41 -2.44
CA LYS A 5 -25.72 -37.98 -2.44
C LYS A 5 -24.19 -37.76 -2.46
N LYS A 6 -23.66 -37.12 -3.51
CA LYS A 6 -22.26 -36.66 -3.55
C LYS A 6 -22.07 -35.42 -2.66
N ARG A 7 -21.23 -35.54 -1.62
CA ARG A 7 -20.64 -34.41 -0.90
C ARG A 7 -19.62 -33.71 -1.80
N ARG A 8 -19.63 -32.37 -1.81
CA ARG A 8 -18.55 -31.54 -2.36
C ARG A 8 -17.45 -31.43 -1.30
N GLU A 9 -16.29 -31.99 -1.57
CA GLU A 9 -15.07 -31.71 -0.82
C GLU A 9 -14.36 -30.49 -1.44
N ILE A 10 -14.04 -29.52 -0.58
CA ILE A 10 -13.18 -28.39 -0.90
C ILE A 10 -11.74 -28.91 -0.83
N LYS A 11 -11.08 -29.05 -1.99
CA LYS A 11 -9.64 -29.33 -2.04
C LYS A 11 -8.88 -28.02 -1.92
N ALA A 12 -8.18 -27.84 -0.80
CA ALA A 12 -7.15 -26.83 -0.66
C ALA A 12 -6.04 -27.09 -1.69
N PHE A 13 -5.77 -26.12 -2.55
CA PHE A 13 -4.69 -26.17 -3.53
C PHE A 13 -3.39 -25.80 -2.80
N LEU A 14 -2.62 -26.81 -2.40
CA LEU A 14 -1.20 -26.62 -2.08
C LEU A 14 -0.47 -26.44 -3.41
N VAL A 15 -0.06 -25.21 -3.72
CA VAL A 15 0.88 -24.94 -4.82
C VAL A 15 2.22 -25.53 -4.41
N THR A 16 2.51 -26.71 -4.96
CA THR A 16 3.84 -27.31 -4.89
C THR A 16 4.66 -26.73 -6.04
N ALA A 17 5.63 -25.88 -5.72
CA ALA A 17 6.64 -25.43 -6.66
C ALA A 17 7.36 -26.66 -7.22
N SER A 18 7.11 -26.94 -8.50
CA SER A 18 7.69 -28.10 -9.20
C SER A 18 9.08 -27.70 -9.68
N ILE A 19 10.12 -28.19 -9.00
CA ILE A 19 11.51 -28.04 -9.42
C ILE A 19 11.72 -29.01 -10.60
N GLY A 20 11.70 -28.48 -11.83
CA GLY A 20 12.09 -29.22 -13.03
C GLY A 20 13.62 -29.23 -13.15
N ILE A 21 14.24 -30.40 -12.96
CA ILE A 21 15.68 -30.58 -13.19
C ILE A 21 15.88 -30.90 -14.68
N VAL A 22 16.44 -29.95 -15.44
CA VAL A 22 17.07 -30.22 -16.73
C VAL A 22 18.58 -30.23 -16.49
N VAL A 23 19.25 -31.38 -16.60
CA VAL A 23 20.71 -31.46 -16.45
C VAL A 23 21.36 -31.21 -17.81
N LEU A 24 22.17 -30.15 -17.93
CA LEU A 24 23.29 -30.03 -18.87
C LEU A 24 24.28 -28.98 -18.32
N GLY A 25 25.57 -29.30 -18.35
CA GLY A 25 26.65 -28.69 -17.56
C GLY A 25 26.90 -27.20 -17.80
N GLY A 26 26.91 -26.47 -16.68
CA GLY A 26 27.16 -25.04 -16.50
C GLY A 26 26.55 -24.70 -15.12
N GLN A 27 27.17 -23.85 -14.30
CA GLN A 27 26.60 -23.50 -12.98
C GLN A 27 25.13 -23.07 -13.13
N GLN A 28 24.21 -23.93 -12.72
CA GLN A 28 22.78 -23.62 -12.76
C GLN A 28 22.45 -22.69 -11.60
N VAL A 29 22.28 -21.41 -11.90
CA VAL A 29 21.52 -20.51 -11.04
C VAL A 29 20.09 -21.03 -11.07
N LEU A 30 19.58 -21.48 -9.93
CA LEU A 30 18.17 -21.85 -9.79
C LEU A 30 17.33 -20.62 -10.15
N ALA A 31 16.41 -20.75 -11.11
CA ALA A 31 15.50 -19.68 -11.47
C ALA A 31 14.67 -19.28 -10.24
N ASP A 32 14.78 -18.01 -9.85
CA ASP A 32 14.01 -17.38 -8.77
C ASP A 32 12.99 -16.39 -9.37
N ALA A 33 12.06 -15.88 -8.55
CA ALA A 33 11.04 -14.94 -9.03
C ALA A 33 11.64 -13.64 -9.63
N ALA A 34 12.84 -13.26 -9.19
CA ALA A 34 13.65 -12.19 -9.78
C ALA A 34 14.05 -12.45 -11.25
N SER A 35 13.96 -13.70 -11.72
CA SER A 35 14.25 -14.05 -13.11
C SER A 35 13.02 -13.91 -14.03
N GLU A 36 11.81 -13.72 -13.49
CA GLU A 36 10.55 -13.76 -14.24
C GLU A 36 10.26 -12.49 -15.04
N MET A 37 10.82 -11.33 -14.64
CA MET A 37 10.56 -10.02 -15.27
C MET A 37 9.07 -9.63 -15.20
N VAL A 38 8.63 -9.23 -14.01
CA VAL A 38 7.23 -8.92 -13.68
C VAL A 38 6.80 -7.60 -14.29
N ASN A 39 5.63 -7.60 -14.92
CA ASN A 39 5.03 -6.44 -15.58
C ASN A 39 3.62 -6.15 -15.03
N PRO A 40 3.27 -4.89 -14.71
CA PRO A 40 1.94 -4.56 -14.22
C PRO A 40 0.91 -4.67 -15.35
N LYS A 41 -0.17 -5.41 -15.10
CA LYS A 41 -1.21 -5.68 -16.11
C LYS A 41 -2.18 -4.50 -16.32
N ASP A 42 -2.41 -3.69 -15.28
CA ASP A 42 -3.41 -2.61 -15.28
C ASP A 42 -2.78 -1.23 -14.96
N LYS A 43 -3.36 -0.51 -14.00
CA LYS A 43 -2.87 0.77 -13.49
C LYS A 43 -1.55 0.60 -12.75
N VAL A 44 -0.82 1.70 -12.59
CA VAL A 44 0.42 1.74 -11.81
C VAL A 44 0.36 2.82 -10.75
N LEU A 45 0.89 2.50 -9.57
CA LEU A 45 1.30 3.45 -8.56
C LEU A 45 2.80 3.25 -8.38
N VAL A 46 3.55 4.16 -8.99
CA VAL A 46 5.02 4.10 -9.05
C VAL A 46 5.58 4.85 -7.85
N GLY A 47 6.62 4.31 -7.21
CA GLY A 47 7.33 4.99 -6.15
C GLY A 47 8.85 4.81 -6.26
N TYR A 48 9.61 5.89 -6.13
CA TYR A 48 11.07 5.83 -6.10
C TYR A 48 11.57 5.41 -4.72
N TRP A 49 12.57 4.52 -4.67
CA TRP A 49 13.24 4.04 -3.46
C TRP A 49 14.71 4.47 -3.42
N HIS A 50 15.13 5.07 -2.31
CA HIS A 50 16.44 5.69 -2.15
C HIS A 50 17.54 4.65 -1.88
N ASN A 51 18.52 4.51 -2.79
CA ASN A 51 19.73 3.72 -2.58
C ASN A 51 20.84 4.52 -1.88
N TRP A 52 20.48 5.26 -0.84
CA TRP A 52 21.41 5.93 0.07
C TRP A 52 20.82 5.96 1.46
N LYS A 53 21.69 6.19 2.45
CA LYS A 53 21.23 6.45 3.81
C LYS A 53 20.74 7.90 3.92
N SER A 54 19.58 8.11 4.51
CA SER A 54 19.11 9.45 4.87
C SER A 54 20.20 10.20 5.65
N THR A 55 20.49 11.44 5.24
CA THR A 55 21.41 12.32 5.96
C THR A 55 20.76 13.01 7.15
N GLY A 56 19.43 12.88 7.28
CA GLY A 56 18.60 13.63 8.22
C GLY A 56 18.45 15.10 7.78
N LYS A 57 17.25 15.65 7.96
CA LYS A 57 16.90 17.02 7.53
C LYS A 57 17.18 17.26 6.04
N ASP A 58 17.03 16.24 5.22
CA ASP A 58 17.24 16.23 3.77
C ASP A 58 16.03 16.76 2.98
N GLY A 59 14.94 17.11 3.67
CA GLY A 59 13.70 17.58 3.06
C GLY A 59 13.67 19.07 2.80
N TYR A 60 12.90 19.49 1.80
CA TYR A 60 12.71 20.91 1.44
C TYR A 60 12.11 21.77 2.57
N LYS A 61 11.49 21.16 3.58
CA LYS A 61 10.97 21.82 4.79
C LYS A 61 11.73 21.39 6.06
N GLY A 62 12.88 20.72 5.91
CA GLY A 62 13.72 20.26 7.00
C GLY A 62 13.27 18.96 7.66
N GLY A 63 12.33 18.22 7.05
CA GLY A 63 12.01 16.85 7.41
C GLY A 63 13.08 15.85 7.01
N SER A 64 12.92 14.59 7.41
CA SER A 64 13.87 13.51 7.14
C SER A 64 13.21 12.37 6.37
N SER A 65 13.83 11.93 5.28
CA SER A 65 13.41 10.72 4.57
C SER A 65 13.70 9.48 5.41
N ALA A 66 12.87 8.43 5.29
CA ALA A 66 13.05 7.20 6.06
C ALA A 66 14.05 6.23 5.39
N ASP A 67 14.82 5.52 6.22
CA ASP A 67 15.64 4.39 5.81
C ASP A 67 14.86 3.08 6.02
N PHE A 68 14.71 2.26 4.97
CA PHE A 68 14.16 0.90 5.07
C PHE A 68 14.63 0.05 3.89
N ASN A 69 14.63 -1.28 4.10
CA ASN A 69 14.94 -2.25 3.06
C ASN A 69 13.95 -2.14 1.89
N LEU A 70 14.40 -2.41 0.66
CA LEU A 70 13.56 -2.34 -0.55
C LEU A 70 12.26 -3.16 -0.41
N SER A 71 12.39 -4.38 0.10
CA SER A 71 11.30 -5.33 0.37
C SER A 71 10.34 -4.94 1.51
N SER A 72 10.61 -3.82 2.19
CA SER A 72 9.73 -3.19 3.19
C SER A 72 8.98 -1.98 2.63
N THR A 73 9.11 -1.69 1.33
CA THR A 73 8.29 -0.67 0.66
C THR A 73 6.80 -0.94 0.88
N GLN A 74 6.05 0.13 1.11
CA GLN A 74 4.65 0.09 1.49
C GLN A 74 3.79 -0.67 0.48
N GLU A 75 2.82 -1.43 0.99
CA GLU A 75 1.78 -2.02 0.16
C GLU A 75 0.97 -0.94 -0.57
N GLY A 76 0.59 -1.24 -1.82
CA GLY A 76 -0.07 -0.29 -2.73
C GLY A 76 0.85 0.19 -3.85
N TYR A 77 2.16 0.33 -3.63
CA TYR A 77 3.10 0.54 -4.73
C TYR A 77 3.31 -0.77 -5.50
N ASN A 78 3.04 -0.76 -6.81
CA ASN A 78 3.20 -1.94 -7.68
C ASN A 78 4.31 -1.79 -8.72
N VAL A 79 4.94 -0.62 -8.80
CA VAL A 79 6.21 -0.39 -9.50
C VAL A 79 7.13 0.40 -8.58
N ILE A 80 8.31 -0.12 -8.30
CA ILE A 80 9.27 0.47 -7.37
C ILE A 80 10.56 0.79 -8.15
N ASN A 81 10.91 2.06 -8.25
CA ASN A 81 12.08 2.52 -9.01
C ASN A 81 13.26 2.69 -8.06
N VAL A 82 14.31 1.88 -8.18
CA VAL A 82 15.53 1.98 -7.37
C VAL A 82 16.39 3.15 -7.85
N SER A 83 16.66 4.11 -6.97
CA SER A 83 17.36 5.36 -7.26
C SER A 83 18.78 5.36 -6.71
N PHE A 84 19.85 5.39 -7.50
CA PHE A 84 19.90 5.48 -8.96
C PHE A 84 21.07 4.66 -9.53
N MET A 85 20.95 4.28 -10.81
CA MET A 85 22.07 3.98 -11.69
C MET A 85 22.68 5.30 -12.18
N LYS A 86 23.95 5.53 -11.88
CA LYS A 86 24.68 6.76 -12.22
C LYS A 86 26.16 6.48 -12.46
N THR A 87 26.90 7.45 -12.98
CA THR A 87 28.36 7.32 -13.15
C THR A 87 29.06 7.55 -11.81
N PRO A 88 29.74 6.53 -11.22
CA PRO A 88 30.51 6.76 -10.00
C PRO A 88 31.70 7.68 -10.26
N GLU A 89 32.15 8.39 -9.22
CA GLU A 89 33.34 9.24 -9.32
C GLU A 89 34.56 8.43 -9.79
N GLY A 90 35.30 8.98 -10.75
CA GLY A 90 36.45 8.31 -11.37
C GLY A 90 36.12 7.21 -12.38
N GLN A 91 34.85 6.98 -12.69
CA GLN A 91 34.41 6.06 -13.74
C GLN A 91 33.76 6.82 -14.90
N THR A 92 33.46 6.10 -15.99
CA THR A 92 32.93 6.68 -17.23
C THR A 92 31.64 6.04 -17.72
N LEU A 93 31.19 4.95 -17.09
CA LEU A 93 29.97 4.25 -17.44
C LEU A 93 29.01 4.27 -16.25
N PRO A 94 27.71 4.56 -16.45
CA PRO A 94 26.73 4.45 -15.39
C PRO A 94 26.59 2.99 -14.92
N THR A 95 26.53 2.79 -13.61
CA THR A 95 26.34 1.48 -12.98
C THR A 95 25.53 1.62 -11.70
N PHE A 96 25.20 0.51 -11.06
CA PHE A 96 24.46 0.46 -9.81
C PHE A 96 25.10 -0.54 -8.84
N LYS A 97 25.06 -0.18 -7.55
CA LYS A 97 25.40 -1.08 -6.44
C LYS A 97 24.52 -0.75 -5.23
N PRO A 98 23.88 -1.75 -4.59
CA PRO A 98 23.13 -1.54 -3.35
C PRO A 98 24.04 -0.94 -2.26
N TYR A 99 23.62 0.16 -1.63
CA TYR A 99 24.47 0.84 -0.65
C TYR A 99 24.58 0.09 0.69
N ASN A 100 23.62 -0.77 0.99
CA ASN A 100 23.43 -1.39 2.31
C ASN A 100 23.19 -2.92 2.28
N LYS A 101 23.46 -3.57 1.14
CA LYS A 101 23.25 -5.02 0.95
C LYS A 101 24.33 -5.63 0.07
N THR A 102 24.55 -6.93 0.24
CA THR A 102 25.24 -7.73 -0.77
C THR A 102 24.34 -7.94 -2.00
N ASP A 103 24.94 -8.32 -3.13
CA ASP A 103 24.18 -8.56 -4.35
C ASP A 103 23.14 -9.68 -4.18
N THR A 104 23.49 -10.74 -3.45
CA THR A 104 22.59 -11.87 -3.15
C THR A 104 21.40 -11.45 -2.31
N GLU A 105 21.62 -10.66 -1.24
CA GLU A 105 20.52 -10.18 -0.40
C GLU A 105 19.59 -9.25 -1.18
N PHE A 106 20.16 -8.33 -1.96
CA PHE A 106 19.37 -7.39 -2.74
C PHE A 106 18.53 -8.09 -3.82
N ARG A 107 19.12 -9.08 -4.52
CA ARG A 107 18.37 -9.94 -5.44
C ARG A 107 17.22 -10.69 -4.74
N ALA A 108 17.45 -11.19 -3.52
CA ALA A 108 16.41 -11.87 -2.76
C ALA A 108 15.25 -10.93 -2.39
N GLU A 109 15.53 -9.64 -2.12
CA GLU A 109 14.50 -8.63 -1.89
C GLU A 109 13.66 -8.35 -3.15
N ILE A 110 14.29 -8.24 -4.32
CA ILE A 110 13.60 -8.07 -5.60
C ILE A 110 12.77 -9.32 -5.92
N SER A 111 13.34 -10.51 -5.75
CA SER A 111 12.65 -11.79 -5.94
C SER A 111 11.39 -11.89 -5.08
N LYS A 112 11.44 -11.43 -3.82
CA LYS A 112 10.24 -11.35 -2.96
C LYS A 112 9.18 -10.41 -3.54
N LEU A 113 9.56 -9.19 -3.96
CA LEU A 113 8.63 -8.23 -4.54
C LEU A 113 8.01 -8.72 -5.87
N ASN A 114 8.80 -9.38 -6.71
CA ASN A 114 8.31 -10.01 -7.93
C ASN A 114 7.33 -11.15 -7.64
N ALA A 115 7.59 -11.97 -6.62
CA ALA A 115 6.66 -13.00 -6.17
C ALA A 115 5.32 -12.41 -5.66
N GLU A 116 5.33 -11.17 -5.17
CA GLU A 116 4.15 -10.39 -4.80
C GLU A 116 3.47 -9.68 -6.01
N GLY A 117 4.02 -9.82 -7.22
CA GLY A 117 3.50 -9.21 -8.44
C GLY A 117 3.88 -7.73 -8.61
N LYS A 118 4.88 -7.25 -7.87
CA LYS A 118 5.41 -5.88 -7.98
C LYS A 118 6.60 -5.86 -8.92
N SER A 119 6.67 -4.85 -9.77
CA SER A 119 7.84 -4.60 -10.62
C SER A 119 8.87 -3.75 -9.88
N VAL A 120 10.16 -4.04 -10.06
CA VAL A 120 11.28 -3.26 -9.56
C VAL A 120 12.13 -2.81 -10.75
N LEU A 121 12.18 -1.50 -10.97
CA LEU A 121 12.98 -0.91 -12.06
C LEU A 121 14.27 -0.31 -11.50
N ILE A 122 15.30 -0.23 -12.33
CA ILE A 122 16.48 0.60 -12.03
C ILE A 122 16.30 1.99 -12.67
N ALA A 123 16.41 3.07 -11.88
CA ALA A 123 16.30 4.43 -12.41
C ALA A 123 17.67 4.98 -12.82
N LEU A 124 17.82 5.35 -14.10
CA LEU A 124 19.04 5.94 -14.66
C LEU A 124 19.00 7.46 -14.53
N GLY A 125 19.90 8.02 -13.72
CA GLY A 125 20.02 9.47 -13.54
C GLY A 125 19.88 9.91 -12.09
N GLY A 126 18.99 10.86 -11.85
CA GLY A 126 18.89 11.66 -10.64
C GLY A 126 19.86 12.84 -10.59
N ALA A 127 19.69 13.69 -9.59
CA ALA A 127 20.56 14.84 -9.35
C ALA A 127 22.05 14.43 -9.28
N ASP A 128 22.91 15.21 -9.94
CA ASP A 128 24.38 15.02 -9.98
C ASP A 128 24.84 13.64 -10.49
N ALA A 129 24.09 13.02 -11.41
CA ALA A 129 24.42 11.69 -11.93
C ALA A 129 25.60 11.64 -12.93
N HIS A 130 26.00 12.79 -13.49
CA HIS A 130 27.11 12.95 -14.45
C HIS A 130 27.11 11.88 -15.57
N ILE A 131 25.95 11.68 -16.22
CA ILE A 131 25.81 10.73 -17.32
C ILE A 131 26.18 11.45 -18.62
N GLU A 132 27.29 11.05 -19.24
CA GLU A 132 27.82 11.67 -20.47
C GLU A 132 28.27 10.60 -21.48
N LEU A 133 27.35 9.71 -21.87
CA LEU A 133 27.66 8.57 -22.74
C LEU A 133 28.14 9.03 -24.11
N LYS A 134 29.23 8.42 -24.58
CA LYS A 134 29.73 8.53 -25.96
C LYS A 134 29.21 7.40 -26.81
N LYS A 135 29.06 7.60 -28.12
CA LYS A 135 28.69 6.53 -29.08
C LYS A 135 29.53 5.27 -28.95
N SER A 136 30.82 5.40 -28.64
CA SER A 136 31.73 4.26 -28.45
C SER A 136 31.37 3.38 -27.24
N GLN A 137 30.63 3.90 -26.26
CA GLN A 137 30.25 3.19 -25.03
C GLN A 137 28.91 2.46 -25.14
N GLU A 138 28.20 2.55 -26.27
CA GLU A 138 26.85 1.99 -26.40
C GLU A 138 26.81 0.49 -26.09
N SER A 139 27.76 -0.29 -26.61
CA SER A 139 27.80 -1.74 -26.37
C SER A 139 28.09 -2.07 -24.91
N ASP A 140 28.99 -1.33 -24.27
CA ASP A 140 29.31 -1.52 -22.85
C ASP A 140 28.10 -1.13 -21.98
N PHE A 141 27.38 -0.08 -22.35
CA PHE A 141 26.15 0.33 -21.66
C PHE A 141 25.03 -0.72 -21.79
N VAL A 142 24.84 -1.31 -22.98
CA VAL A 142 23.90 -2.43 -23.18
C VAL A 142 24.28 -3.60 -22.28
N ASN A 143 25.56 -4.00 -22.28
CA ASN A 143 26.05 -5.11 -21.49
C ASN A 143 25.89 -4.86 -19.99
N GLU A 144 26.11 -3.63 -19.54
CA GLU A 144 25.96 -3.26 -18.14
C GLU A 144 24.50 -3.30 -17.70
N ILE A 145 23.56 -2.81 -18.51
CA ILE A 145 22.12 -2.93 -18.17
C ILE A 145 21.72 -4.41 -18.07
N ILE A 146 22.10 -5.24 -19.03
CA ILE A 146 21.81 -6.70 -18.99
C ILE A 146 22.44 -7.33 -17.76
N ARG A 147 23.70 -7.00 -17.44
CA ARG A 147 24.39 -7.50 -16.24
C ARG A 147 23.63 -7.11 -14.98
N LEU A 148 23.18 -5.86 -14.84
CA LEU A 148 22.43 -5.40 -13.67
C LEU A 148 21.09 -6.11 -13.55
N VAL A 149 20.34 -6.26 -14.64
CA VAL A 149 19.09 -7.02 -14.69
C VAL A 149 19.33 -8.47 -14.27
N ASP A 150 20.30 -9.14 -14.88
CA ASP A 150 20.56 -10.56 -14.61
C ASP A 150 21.18 -10.80 -13.23
N THR A 151 21.87 -9.81 -12.65
CA THR A 151 22.45 -9.89 -11.29
C THR A 151 21.37 -9.69 -10.23
N TYR A 152 20.59 -8.60 -10.35
CA TYR A 152 19.69 -8.15 -9.29
C TYR A 152 18.23 -8.56 -9.50
N GLY A 153 17.82 -8.85 -10.74
CA GLY A 153 16.43 -9.18 -11.08
C GLY A 153 15.55 -7.99 -11.46
N PHE A 154 16.13 -6.89 -11.94
CA PHE A 154 15.33 -5.72 -12.34
C PHE A 154 14.38 -6.05 -13.51
N ASP A 155 13.16 -5.56 -13.44
CA ASP A 155 12.13 -5.80 -14.45
C ASP A 155 12.20 -4.81 -15.63
N GLY A 156 13.01 -3.77 -15.50
CA GLY A 156 13.14 -2.70 -16.47
C GLY A 156 14.01 -1.54 -16.01
N LEU A 157 14.00 -0.47 -16.79
CA LEU A 157 14.73 0.76 -16.51
C LEU A 157 13.85 1.99 -16.69
N ASP A 158 13.98 2.92 -15.76
CA ASP A 158 13.38 4.25 -15.82
C ASP A 158 14.44 5.29 -16.23
N ILE A 159 14.15 6.13 -17.22
CA ILE A 159 15.04 7.22 -17.62
C ILE A 159 14.68 8.46 -16.80
N ASP A 160 15.53 8.83 -15.85
CA ASP A 160 15.36 9.98 -14.95
C ASP A 160 16.54 10.96 -15.09
N LEU A 161 16.82 11.35 -16.34
CA LEU A 161 17.87 12.31 -16.65
C LEU A 161 17.40 13.72 -16.33
N GLU A 162 18.17 14.42 -15.51
CA GLU A 162 17.90 15.81 -15.12
C GLU A 162 18.84 16.79 -15.83
N GLN A 163 18.32 17.98 -16.09
CA GLN A 163 19.07 19.17 -16.54
C GLN A 163 20.13 18.89 -17.62
N ALA A 164 21.42 18.99 -17.28
CA ALA A 164 22.53 18.86 -18.22
C ALA A 164 22.62 17.45 -18.83
N ALA A 165 22.24 16.40 -18.09
CA ALA A 165 22.35 15.02 -18.55
C ALA A 165 21.42 14.72 -19.74
N ILE A 166 20.34 15.48 -19.92
CA ILE A 166 19.38 15.26 -21.01
C ILE A 166 20.05 15.44 -22.39
N GLU A 167 20.98 16.39 -22.51
CA GLU A 167 21.66 16.73 -23.79
C GLU A 167 23.17 16.45 -23.76
N ALA A 168 23.70 15.95 -22.64
CA ALA A 168 25.12 15.71 -22.49
C ALA A 168 25.63 14.66 -23.48
N ALA A 169 26.80 14.94 -24.07
CA ALA A 169 27.51 14.04 -24.97
C ALA A 169 26.60 13.48 -26.09
N ASP A 170 26.49 12.16 -26.21
CA ASP A 170 25.63 11.49 -27.20
C ASP A 170 24.36 10.87 -26.56
N ASN A 171 23.99 11.25 -25.34
CA ASN A 171 22.93 10.62 -24.54
C ASN A 171 21.60 10.46 -25.30
N GLN A 172 21.16 11.50 -26.03
CA GLN A 172 19.92 11.50 -26.82
C GLN A 172 19.88 10.44 -27.93
N THR A 173 21.04 9.87 -28.29
CA THR A 173 21.15 8.80 -29.30
C THR A 173 21.54 7.46 -28.68
N VAL A 174 22.51 7.46 -27.78
CA VAL A 174 23.06 6.22 -27.18
C VAL A 174 22.04 5.55 -26.27
N ILE A 175 21.36 6.31 -25.40
CA ILE A 175 20.43 5.72 -24.43
C ILE A 175 19.23 5.08 -25.14
N PRO A 176 18.53 5.76 -26.08
CA PRO A 176 17.49 5.11 -26.86
C PRO A 176 17.97 3.88 -27.65
N SER A 177 19.13 3.96 -28.32
CA SER A 177 19.66 2.84 -29.09
C SER A 177 19.98 1.63 -28.20
N ALA A 178 20.63 1.86 -27.07
CA ALA A 178 20.96 0.82 -26.11
C ALA A 178 19.71 0.15 -25.53
N LEU A 179 18.71 0.94 -25.11
CA LEU A 179 17.48 0.39 -24.52
C LEU A 179 16.66 -0.42 -25.51
N LYS A 180 16.68 -0.08 -26.81
CA LYS A 180 16.09 -0.92 -27.86
C LYS A 180 16.77 -2.29 -27.92
N LYS A 181 18.11 -2.32 -27.89
CA LYS A 181 18.88 -3.57 -27.87
C LYS A 181 18.61 -4.42 -26.62
N VAL A 182 18.52 -3.80 -25.45
CA VAL A 182 18.18 -4.50 -24.18
C VAL A 182 16.75 -5.06 -24.24
N LYS A 183 15.78 -4.26 -24.69
CA LYS A 183 14.40 -4.74 -24.81
C LYS A 183 14.27 -5.87 -25.83
N ASP A 184 14.95 -5.77 -26.97
CA ASP A 184 14.96 -6.82 -28.00
C ASP A 184 15.77 -8.06 -27.57
N HIS A 185 16.71 -7.92 -26.63
CA HIS A 185 17.37 -9.05 -25.98
C HIS A 185 16.35 -9.87 -25.16
N TYR A 186 15.66 -9.25 -24.20
CA TYR A 186 14.70 -9.95 -23.34
C TYR A 186 13.41 -10.41 -24.05
N ARG A 187 13.00 -9.72 -25.13
CA ARG A 187 11.90 -10.19 -26.00
C ARG A 187 12.15 -11.56 -26.61
N LYS A 188 13.41 -11.94 -26.87
CA LYS A 188 13.76 -13.27 -27.41
C LYS A 188 13.41 -14.39 -26.42
N ASP A 189 13.38 -14.07 -25.13
CA ASP A 189 13.02 -14.99 -24.06
C ASP A 189 11.53 -14.89 -23.67
N GLY A 190 10.72 -14.15 -24.45
CA GLY A 190 9.31 -13.94 -24.18
C GLY A 190 9.03 -12.98 -23.01
N LYS A 191 10.05 -12.24 -22.55
CA LYS A 191 9.94 -11.28 -21.44
C LYS A 191 9.73 -9.86 -21.97
N ASN A 192 9.12 -9.00 -21.16
CA ASN A 192 9.00 -7.57 -21.44
C ASN A 192 9.85 -6.76 -20.47
N PHE A 193 11.03 -6.33 -20.92
CA PHE A 193 11.85 -5.38 -20.19
C PHE A 193 11.16 -4.01 -20.23
N MET A 194 10.72 -3.53 -19.07
CA MET A 194 10.00 -2.27 -18.98
C MET A 194 10.94 -1.10 -19.29
N ILE A 195 10.46 -0.14 -20.08
CA ILE A 195 11.12 1.15 -20.28
C ILE A 195 10.14 2.23 -19.87
N THR A 196 10.52 3.01 -18.87
CA THR A 196 9.77 4.18 -18.39
C THR A 196 10.64 5.43 -18.41
N MET A 197 10.03 6.60 -18.21
CA MET A 197 10.77 7.87 -18.20
C MET A 197 10.11 8.85 -17.24
N ALA A 198 10.93 9.66 -16.57
CA ALA A 198 10.50 10.67 -15.59
C ALA A 198 10.93 12.10 -15.97
N PRO A 199 10.58 12.59 -17.18
CA PRO A 199 10.95 13.94 -17.59
C PRO A 199 10.28 15.01 -16.72
N GLU A 200 11.02 16.06 -16.35
CA GLU A 200 10.41 17.31 -15.89
C GLU A 200 9.48 17.85 -16.99
N PHE A 201 8.23 18.19 -16.65
CA PHE A 201 7.21 18.50 -17.66
C PHE A 201 7.56 19.64 -18.64
N PRO A 202 8.37 20.67 -18.30
CA PRO A 202 8.73 21.71 -19.25
C PRO A 202 9.54 21.21 -20.45
N TYR A 203 10.22 20.06 -20.31
CA TYR A 203 10.94 19.43 -21.42
C TYR A 203 10.04 18.67 -22.41
N LEU A 204 8.73 18.60 -22.15
CA LEU A 204 7.75 17.87 -22.96
C LEU A 204 7.03 18.74 -24.00
N THR A 205 7.67 19.82 -24.45
CA THR A 205 7.22 20.49 -25.68
C THR A 205 7.53 19.62 -26.91
N SER A 206 6.85 19.89 -28.03
CA SER A 206 6.94 19.09 -29.27
C SER A 206 8.36 18.97 -29.81
N SER A 207 9.18 20.01 -29.57
CA SER A 207 10.62 20.05 -29.90
C SER A 207 11.48 20.21 -28.65
N GLY A 208 10.97 19.82 -27.49
CA GLY A 208 11.67 19.91 -26.21
C GLY A 208 12.83 18.94 -26.12
N LYS A 209 13.71 19.15 -25.14
CA LYS A 209 14.95 18.38 -24.94
C LYS A 209 14.72 16.88 -24.79
N TYR A 210 13.53 16.49 -24.34
CA TYR A 210 13.16 15.10 -24.11
C TYR A 210 12.51 14.42 -25.33
N ALA A 211 12.10 15.19 -26.35
CA ALA A 211 11.48 14.67 -27.55
C ALA A 211 12.30 13.57 -28.27
N PRO A 212 13.65 13.66 -28.35
CA PRO A 212 14.45 12.58 -28.95
C PRO A 212 14.30 11.24 -28.23
N TYR A 213 14.19 11.21 -26.89
CA TYR A 213 14.01 9.97 -26.15
C TYR A 213 12.64 9.34 -26.43
N ILE A 214 11.58 10.16 -26.37
CA ILE A 214 10.19 9.71 -26.60
C ILE A 214 10.02 9.21 -28.03
N ASN A 215 10.49 9.96 -29.02
CA ASN A 215 10.33 9.62 -30.43
C ASN A 215 11.14 8.36 -30.80
N ASN A 216 12.38 8.24 -30.33
CA ASN A 216 13.22 7.10 -30.70
C ASN A 216 12.86 5.80 -29.96
N LEU A 217 12.17 5.90 -28.82
CA LEU A 217 11.64 4.78 -28.05
C LEU A 217 10.13 4.58 -28.24
N ASP A 218 9.51 5.26 -29.22
CA ASP A 218 8.14 4.95 -29.59
C ASP A 218 8.00 3.46 -29.95
N SER A 219 6.89 2.85 -29.55
CA SER A 219 6.66 1.38 -29.49
C SER A 219 7.54 0.55 -28.52
N TYR A 220 8.57 1.14 -27.91
CA TYR A 220 9.43 0.48 -26.93
C TYR A 220 9.08 0.83 -25.49
N TYR A 221 8.75 2.09 -25.17
CA TYR A 221 8.40 2.47 -23.81
C TYR A 221 7.01 1.94 -23.40
N ASP A 222 6.88 1.63 -22.11
CA ASP A 222 5.66 1.10 -21.51
C ASP A 222 4.78 2.23 -21.00
N PHE A 223 5.38 3.21 -20.31
CA PHE A 223 4.73 4.47 -19.93
C PHE A 223 5.74 5.56 -19.60
N ILE A 224 5.26 6.80 -19.50
CA ILE A 224 6.03 7.97 -19.08
C ILE A 224 5.33 8.56 -17.85
N ASN A 225 6.10 8.86 -16.82
CA ASN A 225 5.66 9.44 -15.55
C ASN A 225 6.29 10.82 -15.31
N PRO A 226 5.85 11.88 -16.02
CA PRO A 226 6.50 13.19 -15.92
C PRO A 226 6.40 13.79 -14.53
N GLN A 227 7.42 14.54 -14.15
CA GLN A 227 7.50 15.22 -12.86
C GLN A 227 6.66 16.51 -12.91
N TYR A 228 5.51 16.54 -12.22
CA TYR A 228 4.65 17.72 -12.09
C TYR A 228 4.99 18.53 -10.83
N TYR A 229 6.28 18.57 -10.50
CA TYR A 229 6.82 19.19 -9.29
C TYR A 229 8.18 19.84 -9.57
N ASN A 230 8.64 20.65 -8.62
CA ASN A 230 9.90 21.41 -8.69
C ASN A 230 10.01 22.48 -9.80
N GLN A 231 8.94 22.77 -10.55
CA GLN A 231 8.96 23.76 -11.64
C GLN A 231 8.33 25.11 -11.26
N GLY A 232 7.82 25.23 -10.03
CA GLY A 232 7.38 26.50 -9.47
C GLY A 232 6.30 27.19 -10.31
N GLY A 233 6.63 28.34 -10.88
CA GLY A 233 5.68 29.16 -11.65
C GLY A 233 5.42 28.67 -13.07
N ASP A 234 6.17 27.67 -13.55
CA ASP A 234 5.97 27.11 -14.88
C ASP A 234 4.62 26.39 -15.00
N GLY A 235 4.12 26.23 -16.22
CA GLY A 235 2.77 25.77 -16.48
C GLY A 235 2.35 25.95 -17.93
N PHE A 236 1.09 26.29 -18.14
CA PHE A 236 0.55 26.50 -19.47
C PHE A 236 -0.49 27.63 -19.49
N TRP A 237 -0.69 28.21 -20.68
CA TRP A 237 -1.78 29.13 -20.94
C TRP A 237 -3.03 28.35 -21.30
N ASP A 238 -4.15 28.66 -20.65
CA ASP A 238 -5.44 28.10 -21.01
C ASP A 238 -6.31 29.17 -21.70
N SER A 239 -6.58 28.98 -22.99
CA SER A 239 -7.34 29.95 -23.79
C SER A 239 -8.80 30.03 -23.39
N ASP A 240 -9.38 28.93 -22.92
CA ASP A 240 -10.81 28.86 -22.57
C ASP A 240 -11.07 29.56 -21.24
N LEU A 241 -10.14 29.40 -20.29
CA LEU A 241 -10.16 30.11 -19.01
C LEU A 241 -9.50 31.49 -19.07
N ASN A 242 -8.86 31.83 -20.20
CA ASN A 242 -8.08 33.06 -20.42
C ASN A 242 -7.11 33.34 -19.26
N MET A 243 -6.37 32.31 -18.84
CA MET A 243 -5.50 32.39 -17.66
C MET A 243 -4.22 31.54 -17.79
N TRP A 244 -3.16 31.98 -17.09
CA TRP A 244 -1.99 31.15 -16.85
C TRP A 244 -2.25 30.19 -15.68
N ILE A 245 -2.04 28.90 -15.91
CA ILE A 245 -2.18 27.86 -14.88
C ILE A 245 -0.80 27.31 -14.56
N SER A 246 -0.23 27.76 -13.44
CA SER A 246 1.07 27.29 -12.97
C SER A 246 0.97 25.99 -12.18
N GLN A 247 2.05 25.22 -12.20
CA GLN A 247 2.23 24.02 -11.38
C GLN A 247 2.09 24.33 -9.88
N SER A 248 2.52 25.51 -9.43
CA SER A 248 2.47 25.94 -8.02
C SER A 248 1.14 26.57 -7.58
N ASN A 249 0.14 26.68 -8.48
CA ASN A 249 -1.17 27.22 -8.12
C ASN A 249 -2.04 26.14 -7.48
N ASP A 250 -2.17 26.19 -6.14
CA ASP A 250 -2.97 25.21 -5.38
C ASP A 250 -4.48 25.37 -5.62
N GLU A 251 -4.98 26.60 -5.79
CA GLU A 251 -6.40 26.86 -6.07
C GLU A 251 -6.83 26.29 -7.42
N LYS A 252 -5.87 26.20 -8.36
CA LYS A 252 -6.05 25.63 -9.71
C LYS A 252 -5.38 24.30 -9.90
N LYS A 253 -5.10 23.57 -8.81
CA LYS A 253 -4.40 22.28 -8.91
C LYS A 253 -5.14 21.28 -9.79
N GLU A 254 -6.46 21.17 -9.67
CA GLU A 254 -7.25 20.28 -10.52
C GLU A 254 -7.12 20.65 -12.00
N ASP A 255 -7.29 21.94 -12.34
CA ASP A 255 -7.19 22.43 -13.71
C ASP A 255 -5.77 22.28 -14.27
N PHE A 256 -4.74 22.45 -13.45
CA PHE A 256 -3.35 22.17 -13.81
C PHE A 256 -3.15 20.70 -14.17
N LEU A 257 -3.57 19.78 -13.28
CA LEU A 257 -3.42 18.34 -13.47
C LEU A 257 -4.17 17.88 -14.72
N TYR A 258 -5.43 18.29 -14.87
CA TYR A 258 -6.24 17.96 -16.04
C TYR A 258 -5.67 18.58 -17.32
N GLY A 259 -5.44 19.89 -17.32
CA GLY A 259 -5.12 20.65 -18.53
C GLY A 259 -3.76 20.31 -19.13
N LEU A 260 -2.73 20.14 -18.28
CA LEU A 260 -1.41 19.71 -18.74
C LEU A 260 -1.45 18.27 -19.27
N THR A 261 -2.10 17.36 -18.53
CA THR A 261 -2.24 15.96 -18.95
C THR A 261 -3.01 15.86 -20.26
N GLN A 262 -4.12 16.59 -20.40
CA GLN A 262 -4.94 16.60 -21.62
C GLN A 262 -4.12 17.05 -22.85
N ARG A 263 -3.27 18.07 -22.70
CA ARG A 263 -2.37 18.55 -23.76
C ARG A 263 -1.35 17.49 -24.16
N LEU A 264 -0.72 16.84 -23.18
CA LEU A 264 0.27 15.78 -23.41
C LEU A 264 -0.34 14.52 -24.04
N VAL A 265 -1.55 14.12 -23.62
CA VAL A 265 -2.19 12.91 -24.17
C VAL A 265 -2.80 13.11 -25.55
N THR A 266 -3.05 14.37 -25.94
CA THR A 266 -3.57 14.72 -27.26
C THR A 266 -2.50 15.26 -28.22
N GLY A 267 -1.36 15.74 -27.72
CA GLY A 267 -0.34 16.42 -28.52
C GLY A 267 -0.78 17.80 -28.98
N THR A 268 -1.33 18.61 -28.06
CA THR A 268 -1.88 19.94 -28.35
C THR A 268 -1.15 21.03 -27.57
N ASP A 269 -1.39 22.29 -27.93
CA ASP A 269 -0.83 23.47 -27.26
C ASP A 269 0.71 23.45 -27.13
N GLY A 270 1.38 22.95 -28.17
CA GLY A 270 2.84 22.88 -28.22
C GLY A 270 3.46 21.69 -27.48
N PHE A 271 2.68 20.84 -26.80
CA PHE A 271 3.19 19.66 -26.09
C PHE A 271 3.36 18.42 -26.99
N ILE A 272 4.38 17.60 -26.71
CA ILE A 272 4.58 16.32 -27.37
C ILE A 272 3.46 15.34 -27.00
N LYS A 273 3.06 14.49 -27.94
CA LYS A 273 2.03 13.48 -27.70
C LYS A 273 2.58 12.26 -26.98
N ILE A 274 1.95 11.87 -25.87
CA ILE A 274 2.18 10.61 -25.15
C ILE A 274 0.82 9.93 -24.97
N PRO A 275 0.57 8.73 -25.52
CA PRO A 275 -0.75 8.09 -25.41
C PRO A 275 -1.25 8.01 -23.96
N ALA A 276 -2.53 8.32 -23.71
CA ALA A 276 -3.11 8.31 -22.37
C ALA A 276 -2.89 6.98 -21.62
N SER A 277 -3.07 5.86 -22.31
CA SER A 277 -2.81 4.51 -21.77
C SER A 277 -1.36 4.24 -21.36
N LYS A 278 -0.44 5.13 -21.72
CA LYS A 278 0.99 5.14 -21.39
C LYS A 278 1.41 6.38 -20.60
N PHE A 279 0.45 7.12 -20.04
CA PHE A 279 0.71 8.34 -19.27
C PHE A 279 0.47 8.10 -17.78
N VAL A 280 1.38 8.59 -16.94
CA VAL A 280 1.32 8.51 -15.48
C VAL A 280 1.64 9.91 -14.93
N ILE A 281 0.89 10.44 -13.97
CA ILE A 281 1.21 11.76 -13.39
C ILE A 281 2.18 11.57 -12.23
N GLY A 282 3.37 12.21 -12.28
CA GLY A 282 4.35 12.21 -11.19
C GLY A 282 4.14 13.36 -10.20
N LEU A 283 3.98 13.05 -8.92
CA LEU A 283 3.71 13.99 -7.83
C LEU A 283 4.74 13.82 -6.71
N PRO A 284 4.92 14.79 -5.82
CA PRO A 284 5.72 14.58 -4.62
C PRO A 284 4.85 14.00 -3.49
N SER A 285 5.42 13.10 -2.69
CA SER A 285 4.70 12.43 -1.58
C SER A 285 4.20 13.42 -0.54
N ASN A 286 4.97 14.50 -0.30
CA ASN A 286 4.68 15.56 0.65
C ASN A 286 5.55 16.80 0.34
N ASN A 287 5.42 17.86 1.14
CA ASN A 287 6.17 19.10 0.95
C ASN A 287 7.67 19.01 1.28
N ASP A 288 8.13 17.96 1.97
CA ASP A 288 9.57 17.73 2.14
C ASP A 288 10.19 17.06 0.93
N ALA A 289 9.40 16.31 0.15
CA ALA A 289 9.88 15.57 -1.01
C ALA A 289 10.21 16.46 -2.23
N ALA A 290 9.53 17.60 -2.37
CA ALA A 290 9.76 18.55 -3.45
C ALA A 290 9.50 19.99 -2.99
N ALA A 291 10.18 20.96 -3.61
CA ALA A 291 10.03 22.38 -3.30
C ALA A 291 8.61 22.90 -3.58
N THR A 292 8.02 22.45 -4.69
CA THR A 292 6.67 22.79 -5.14
C THR A 292 6.05 21.60 -5.86
N GLY A 293 4.72 21.52 -5.92
CA GLY A 293 4.01 20.48 -6.68
C GLY A 293 3.08 19.62 -5.85
N TYR A 294 3.31 19.54 -4.54
CA TYR A 294 2.48 18.77 -3.61
C TYR A 294 1.01 19.15 -3.72
N VAL A 295 0.16 18.13 -3.81
CA VAL A 295 -1.28 18.29 -3.92
C VAL A 295 -1.87 18.33 -2.52
N LYS A 296 -2.31 19.52 -2.10
CA LYS A 296 -2.90 19.72 -0.75
C LYS A 296 -4.26 19.06 -0.57
N ASP A 297 -5.08 19.08 -1.62
CA ASP A 297 -6.40 18.44 -1.64
C ASP A 297 -6.41 17.30 -2.67
N PRO A 298 -6.41 16.03 -2.21
CA PRO A 298 -6.45 14.87 -3.10
C PRO A 298 -7.66 14.81 -4.05
N ASN A 299 -8.74 15.55 -3.78
CA ASN A 299 -9.87 15.64 -4.69
C ASN A 299 -9.47 16.27 -6.04
N ALA A 300 -8.46 17.14 -6.07
CA ALA A 300 -7.93 17.67 -7.32
C ALA A 300 -7.39 16.57 -8.24
N VAL A 301 -6.70 15.56 -7.68
CA VAL A 301 -6.24 14.39 -8.45
C VAL A 301 -7.43 13.55 -8.89
N LYS A 302 -8.33 13.21 -7.96
CA LYS A 302 -9.53 12.40 -8.25
C LYS A 302 -10.35 12.99 -9.40
N ASN A 303 -10.62 14.29 -9.34
CA ASN A 303 -11.42 14.99 -10.33
C ASN A 303 -10.70 15.08 -11.68
N ALA A 304 -9.39 15.37 -11.70
CA ALA A 304 -8.61 15.38 -12.93
C ALA A 304 -8.59 13.99 -13.61
N LEU A 305 -8.38 12.91 -12.85
CA LEU A 305 -8.45 11.54 -13.36
C LEU A 305 -9.83 11.20 -13.94
N ASN A 306 -10.90 11.59 -13.24
CA ASN A 306 -12.27 11.39 -13.71
C ASN A 306 -12.57 12.19 -14.99
N ARG A 307 -12.13 13.45 -15.07
CA ARG A 307 -12.27 14.30 -16.26
C ARG A 307 -11.51 13.74 -17.46
N LEU A 308 -10.28 13.25 -17.26
CA LEU A 308 -9.48 12.58 -18.28
C LEU A 308 -10.20 11.33 -18.79
N LYS A 309 -10.69 10.47 -17.89
CA LYS A 309 -11.49 9.30 -18.24
C LYS A 309 -12.77 9.65 -19.01
N ALA A 310 -13.53 10.64 -18.55
CA ALA A 310 -14.76 11.09 -19.20
C ALA A 310 -14.52 11.65 -20.61
N SER A 311 -13.34 12.23 -20.85
CA SER A 311 -12.91 12.70 -22.18
C SER A 311 -12.39 11.58 -23.11
N GLY A 312 -12.42 10.32 -22.67
CA GLY A 312 -11.87 9.18 -23.42
C GLY A 312 -10.35 9.02 -23.32
N ASN A 313 -9.69 9.79 -22.44
CA ASN A 313 -8.24 9.81 -22.26
C ASN A 313 -7.84 9.28 -20.88
N GLU A 314 -8.41 8.15 -20.46
CA GLU A 314 -8.09 7.53 -19.17
C GLU A 314 -6.59 7.18 -19.09
N ILE A 315 -5.90 7.70 -18.07
CA ILE A 315 -4.45 7.54 -17.92
C ILE A 315 -4.06 6.25 -17.18
N LYS A 316 -2.77 5.88 -17.21
CA LYS A 316 -2.24 4.64 -16.64
C LYS A 316 -2.03 4.68 -15.13
N GLY A 317 -1.87 5.84 -14.51
CA GLY A 317 -1.82 5.93 -13.05
C GLY A 317 -1.06 7.13 -12.50
N LEU A 318 -0.44 6.95 -11.34
CA LEU A 318 0.33 7.98 -10.63
C LEU A 318 1.74 7.49 -10.29
N MET A 319 2.66 8.42 -10.12
CA MET A 319 4.03 8.21 -9.65
C MET A 319 4.30 9.14 -8.48
N THR A 320 5.15 8.73 -7.53
CA THR A 320 5.64 9.62 -6.50
C THR A 320 7.15 9.61 -6.29
N TRP A 321 7.68 10.82 -6.10
CA TRP A 321 8.91 11.02 -5.36
C TRP A 321 8.56 11.31 -3.90
N SER A 322 8.80 10.41 -2.95
CA SER A 322 9.32 9.04 -3.06
C SER A 322 8.71 8.15 -1.96
N VAL A 323 8.94 6.83 -2.00
CA VAL A 323 8.43 5.93 -0.94
C VAL A 323 9.12 6.21 0.41
N ASN A 324 10.37 6.65 0.38
CA ASN A 324 11.15 7.07 1.54
C ASN A 324 10.60 8.35 2.16
N TRP A 325 10.15 9.29 1.34
CA TRP A 325 9.47 10.50 1.81
C TRP A 325 8.09 10.21 2.37
N ASP A 326 7.34 9.28 1.76
CA ASP A 326 5.99 8.90 2.22
C ASP A 326 6.02 8.26 3.62
N ALA A 327 7.07 7.50 3.94
CA ALA A 327 7.35 6.96 5.27
C ALA A 327 8.17 7.89 6.19
N GLY A 328 8.59 9.07 5.70
CA GLY A 328 9.47 9.99 6.40
C GLY A 328 8.81 10.74 7.57
N THR A 329 9.52 11.73 8.07
CA THR A 329 9.04 12.65 9.11
C THR A 329 9.20 14.11 8.68
N ASN A 330 8.34 15.00 9.18
CA ASN A 330 8.51 16.44 9.01
C ASN A 330 9.59 17.01 9.98
N SER A 331 9.82 18.32 9.92
CA SER A 331 10.82 19.00 10.77
C SER A 331 10.58 18.87 12.28
N ASN A 332 9.34 18.58 12.70
CA ASN A 332 8.95 18.41 14.10
C ASN A 332 9.04 16.93 14.55
N GLY A 333 9.44 16.02 13.65
CA GLY A 333 9.51 14.58 13.93
C GLY A 333 8.17 13.85 13.78
N GLU A 334 7.11 14.51 13.30
CA GLU A 334 5.82 13.87 13.04
C GLU A 334 5.92 13.04 11.77
N LYS A 335 5.42 11.80 11.80
CA LYS A 335 5.47 10.89 10.64
C LYS A 335 4.50 11.34 9.55
N TYR A 336 4.96 11.31 8.31
CA TYR A 336 4.09 11.41 7.13
C TYR A 336 3.17 10.18 6.98
N ASN A 337 3.55 9.06 7.60
CA ASN A 337 2.70 7.90 7.85
C ASN A 337 2.01 7.36 6.58
N ASN A 338 2.75 7.29 5.48
CA ASN A 338 2.31 6.68 4.22
C ASN A 338 1.08 7.37 3.61
N THR A 339 0.92 8.67 3.85
CA THR A 339 -0.28 9.41 3.43
C THR A 339 -0.49 9.37 1.91
N PHE A 340 0.58 9.40 1.11
CA PHE A 340 0.45 9.36 -0.35
C PHE A 340 -0.13 8.03 -0.82
N VAL A 341 0.49 6.90 -0.46
CA VAL A 341 -0.01 5.57 -0.86
C VAL A 341 -1.39 5.27 -0.29
N ASN A 342 -1.65 5.65 0.96
CA ASN A 342 -2.95 5.45 1.61
C ASN A 342 -4.07 6.26 0.91
N THR A 343 -3.72 7.37 0.26
CA THR A 343 -4.67 8.21 -0.46
C THR A 343 -4.88 7.72 -1.89
N TYR A 344 -3.80 7.46 -2.62
CA TYR A 344 -3.86 7.28 -4.07
C TYR A 344 -3.91 5.82 -4.53
N ALA A 345 -3.42 4.86 -3.74
CA ALA A 345 -3.57 3.44 -4.09
C ALA A 345 -5.05 3.02 -4.15
N PRO A 346 -5.90 3.35 -3.16
CA PRO A 346 -7.34 3.07 -3.27
C PRO A 346 -7.98 3.79 -4.46
N MET A 347 -7.55 5.02 -4.76
CA MET A 347 -8.09 5.79 -5.88
C MET A 347 -7.81 5.14 -7.25
N LEU A 348 -6.66 4.46 -7.41
CA LEU A 348 -6.25 3.84 -8.67
C LEU A 348 -6.64 2.36 -8.81
N PHE A 349 -6.53 1.59 -7.73
CA PHE A 349 -6.69 0.14 -7.79
C PHE A 349 -8.08 -0.33 -7.38
N ASN A 350 -8.82 0.48 -6.64
CA ASN A 350 -10.23 0.21 -6.42
C ASN A 350 -10.99 0.76 -7.63
N ASN A 351 -10.93 0.01 -8.73
CA ASN A 351 -11.78 0.21 -9.90
C ASN A 351 -13.24 -0.07 -9.54
N GLN A 352 -13.88 0.83 -8.79
CA GLN A 352 -15.29 1.19 -8.86
C GLN A 352 -15.53 2.40 -7.94
N PRO A 353 -16.25 3.45 -8.37
CA PRO A 353 -17.25 4.02 -7.49
C PRO A 353 -18.34 2.94 -7.37
N ILE A 354 -18.22 2.04 -6.40
CA ILE A 354 -19.44 1.46 -5.87
C ILE A 354 -19.92 2.57 -4.94
N GLU A 355 -21.12 3.11 -5.16
CA GLU A 355 -21.94 3.34 -3.98
C GLU A 355 -21.90 2.00 -3.26
N ASP A 356 -21.11 1.91 -2.20
CA ASP A 356 -21.26 0.77 -1.33
C ASP A 356 -22.71 0.85 -0.87
N THR A 357 -23.54 -0.06 -1.38
CA THR A 357 -24.95 -0.20 -0.98
C THR A 357 -25.14 -1.46 -0.14
N GLU A 358 -24.09 -2.27 -0.03
CA GLU A 358 -24.14 -3.49 0.75
C GLU A 358 -24.02 -3.10 2.22
N LYS A 359 -25.02 -3.47 3.00
CA LYS A 359 -24.99 -3.24 4.44
C LYS A 359 -24.03 -4.22 5.10
N PRO A 360 -23.33 -3.82 6.17
CA PRO A 360 -22.58 -4.76 6.99
C PRO A 360 -23.45 -5.93 7.46
N THR A 361 -22.82 -7.09 7.69
CA THR A 361 -23.52 -8.28 8.21
C THR A 361 -24.20 -8.00 9.56
N LEU A 362 -25.19 -8.81 9.93
CA LEU A 362 -25.81 -8.72 11.25
C LEU A 362 -24.74 -8.94 12.35
N PRO A 363 -24.52 -7.99 13.27
CA PRO A 363 -23.48 -8.14 14.28
C PRO A 363 -23.71 -9.34 15.20
N THR A 364 -22.67 -10.12 15.47
CA THR A 364 -22.68 -11.09 16.57
C THR A 364 -22.39 -10.38 17.89
N ILE A 365 -23.12 -10.72 18.95
CA ILE A 365 -22.99 -10.10 20.27
C ILE A 365 -22.41 -11.12 21.27
N SER A 366 -21.32 -10.74 21.93
CA SER A 366 -20.78 -11.44 23.10
C SER A 366 -20.85 -10.54 24.33
N ILE A 367 -21.32 -11.11 25.44
CA ILE A 367 -21.45 -10.40 26.73
C ILE A 367 -20.61 -11.13 27.76
N SER A 368 -19.76 -10.39 28.47
CA SER A 368 -18.86 -10.93 29.50
C SER A 368 -18.72 -9.96 30.67
N ASN A 369 -18.01 -10.37 31.72
CA ASN A 369 -17.69 -9.54 32.89
C ASN A 369 -18.92 -8.86 33.53
N VAL A 370 -20.06 -9.54 33.55
CA VAL A 370 -21.31 -9.02 34.13
C VAL A 370 -21.21 -9.03 35.65
N THR A 371 -21.40 -7.87 36.27
CA THR A 371 -21.45 -7.68 37.73
C THR A 371 -22.81 -7.13 38.15
N ALA A 372 -22.93 -6.66 39.40
CA ALA A 372 -24.12 -5.95 39.85
C ALA A 372 -24.30 -4.57 39.18
N SER A 373 -23.25 -4.00 38.58
CA SER A 373 -23.28 -2.64 38.02
C SER A 373 -22.51 -2.43 36.71
N THR A 374 -21.87 -3.47 36.18
CA THR A 374 -21.05 -3.40 34.96
C THR A 374 -21.28 -4.60 34.03
N ALA A 375 -20.90 -4.45 32.76
CA ALA A 375 -20.76 -5.53 31.79
C ALA A 375 -19.79 -5.12 30.67
N THR A 376 -19.23 -6.10 29.96
CA THR A 376 -18.44 -5.89 28.74
C THR A 376 -19.23 -6.44 27.55
N ILE A 377 -19.41 -5.61 26.52
CA ILE A 377 -20.10 -5.96 25.28
C ILE A 377 -19.11 -5.95 24.12
N GLN A 378 -19.17 -6.98 23.28
CA GLN A 378 -18.42 -7.05 22.02
C GLN A 378 -19.36 -7.34 20.86
N GLY A 379 -19.46 -6.39 19.93
CA GLY A 379 -20.05 -6.58 18.62
C GLY A 379 -19.00 -6.99 17.59
N LYS A 380 -19.31 -7.92 16.69
CA LYS A 380 -18.48 -8.21 15.51
C LYS A 380 -19.35 -8.35 14.27
N SER A 381 -18.92 -7.71 13.19
CA SER A 381 -19.52 -7.80 11.86
C SER A 381 -18.42 -7.87 10.81
N THR A 382 -18.75 -8.37 9.64
CA THR A 382 -17.96 -8.23 8.42
C THR A 382 -18.70 -7.36 7.41
N ASP A 383 -17.96 -6.86 6.44
CA ASP A 383 -18.45 -6.04 5.36
C ASP A 383 -17.54 -6.24 4.13
N ASN A 384 -18.04 -5.96 2.93
CA ASN A 384 -17.30 -6.05 1.67
C ASN A 384 -16.13 -5.05 1.59
N VAL A 385 -16.23 -3.90 2.29
CA VAL A 385 -15.15 -2.90 2.38
C VAL A 385 -14.49 -2.94 3.76
N ARG A 386 -15.17 -2.44 4.79
CA ARG A 386 -14.77 -2.47 6.21
C ARG A 386 -15.87 -1.87 7.08
N ILE A 387 -15.81 -2.14 8.38
CA ILE A 387 -16.62 -1.43 9.38
C ILE A 387 -15.95 -0.09 9.73
N ASP A 388 -16.72 1.00 9.75
CA ASP A 388 -16.28 2.30 10.26
C ASP A 388 -16.46 2.37 11.78
N HIS A 389 -17.68 2.10 12.25
CA HIS A 389 -17.99 2.02 13.68
C HIS A 389 -19.22 1.16 13.99
N TYR A 390 -19.41 0.85 15.26
CA TYR A 390 -20.58 0.23 15.83
C TYR A 390 -21.35 1.24 16.68
N GLU A 391 -22.67 1.28 16.52
CA GLU A 391 -23.60 1.98 17.40
C GLU A 391 -24.16 0.96 18.39
N ILE A 392 -23.83 1.12 19.68
CA ILE A 392 -24.17 0.16 20.75
C ILE A 392 -25.10 0.84 21.75
N LYS A 393 -26.26 0.25 22.00
CA LYS A 393 -27.24 0.74 22.97
C LYS A 393 -27.49 -0.30 24.06
N ILE A 394 -27.45 0.13 25.32
CA ILE A 394 -27.65 -0.73 26.49
C ILE A 394 -28.66 -0.05 27.41
N GLY A 395 -29.91 -0.52 27.40
CA GLY A 395 -31.02 0.18 28.04
C GLY A 395 -31.18 1.61 27.50
N THR A 396 -30.94 2.62 28.35
CA THR A 396 -31.00 4.04 27.98
C THR A 396 -29.65 4.62 27.54
N GLN A 397 -28.54 3.88 27.72
CA GLN A 397 -27.20 4.35 27.38
C GLN A 397 -26.87 4.04 25.91
N SER A 398 -26.15 4.94 25.22
CA SER A 398 -25.75 4.79 23.81
C SER A 398 -24.26 5.12 23.62
N PHE A 399 -23.58 4.34 22.80
CA PHE A 399 -22.13 4.41 22.59
C PHE A 399 -21.79 4.26 21.09
N LYS A 400 -20.62 4.80 20.70
CA LYS A 400 -19.98 4.53 19.41
C LYS A 400 -18.60 3.92 19.63
N SER A 401 -18.32 2.80 18.95
CA SER A 401 -17.05 2.07 19.10
C SER A 401 -16.51 1.62 17.75
N THR A 402 -15.25 1.89 17.44
CA THR A 402 -14.62 1.45 16.18
C THR A 402 -14.22 -0.03 16.21
N SER A 403 -13.96 -0.59 17.39
CA SER A 403 -13.61 -2.01 17.57
C SER A 403 -14.80 -2.91 17.90
N GLY A 404 -15.98 -2.31 18.16
CA GLY A 404 -17.17 -2.99 18.65
C GLY A 404 -17.11 -3.40 20.12
N LEU A 405 -16.00 -3.10 20.83
CA LEU A 405 -15.85 -3.34 22.26
C LEU A 405 -16.41 -2.15 23.06
N GLN A 406 -17.20 -2.43 24.09
CA GLN A 406 -17.71 -1.43 25.02
C GLN A 406 -17.83 -2.00 26.44
N ASP A 407 -17.11 -1.40 27.39
CA ASP A 407 -17.34 -1.60 28.81
C ASP A 407 -18.42 -0.63 29.31
N VAL A 408 -19.48 -1.15 29.92
CA VAL A 408 -20.59 -0.37 30.45
C VAL A 408 -20.59 -0.41 31.97
N THR A 409 -20.85 0.75 32.58
CA THR A 409 -20.93 0.93 34.03
C THR A 409 -22.25 1.62 34.41
N GLY A 410 -22.52 1.74 35.71
CA GLY A 410 -23.72 2.43 36.22
C GLY A 410 -25.01 1.66 36.03
N LEU A 411 -24.95 0.33 35.89
CA LEU A 411 -26.12 -0.52 35.80
C LEU A 411 -26.73 -0.76 37.20
N SER A 412 -28.04 -0.98 37.24
CA SER A 412 -28.78 -1.37 38.44
C SER A 412 -28.67 -2.87 38.63
N LYS A 413 -28.54 -3.32 39.88
CA LYS A 413 -28.46 -4.75 40.24
C LYS A 413 -29.74 -5.50 39.92
N LYS A 414 -29.64 -6.82 39.69
CA LYS A 414 -30.78 -7.72 39.41
C LYS A 414 -31.75 -7.15 38.37
N THR A 415 -31.21 -6.49 37.37
CA THR A 415 -31.97 -5.78 36.34
C THR A 415 -31.60 -6.37 34.99
N GLU A 416 -32.62 -6.71 34.21
CA GLU A 416 -32.42 -7.14 32.83
C GLU A 416 -32.18 -5.93 31.92
N TYR A 417 -31.15 -6.03 31.08
CA TYR A 417 -30.77 -5.02 30.11
C TYR A 417 -30.87 -5.58 28.70
N ASN A 418 -31.46 -4.78 27.81
CA ASN A 418 -31.46 -5.02 26.37
C ASN A 418 -30.22 -4.37 25.74
N VAL A 419 -29.52 -5.12 24.91
CA VAL A 419 -28.38 -4.67 24.10
C VAL A 419 -28.82 -4.63 22.64
N GLU A 420 -28.64 -3.50 21.97
CA GLU A 420 -28.84 -3.34 20.53
C GLU A 420 -27.52 -2.91 19.88
N ILE A 421 -27.11 -3.57 18.79
CA ILE A 421 -25.89 -3.21 18.04
C ILE A 421 -26.21 -3.07 16.56
N VAL A 422 -25.78 -1.95 15.96
CA VAL A 422 -25.76 -1.71 14.52
C VAL A 422 -24.31 -1.47 14.10
N ALA A 423 -23.87 -2.10 13.02
CA ALA A 423 -22.58 -1.83 12.38
C ALA A 423 -22.80 -0.86 11.21
N VAL A 424 -21.91 0.11 11.07
CA VAL A 424 -21.95 1.15 10.04
C VAL A 424 -20.63 1.15 9.28
N ASP A 425 -20.70 1.19 7.96
CA ASP A 425 -19.52 1.29 7.08
C ASP A 425 -19.16 2.76 6.76
N PRO A 426 -18.04 3.02 6.07
CA PRO A 426 -17.61 4.38 5.69
C PRO A 426 -18.54 5.10 4.71
N SER A 427 -19.40 4.37 3.99
CA SER A 427 -20.37 4.90 3.02
C SER A 427 -21.72 5.22 3.67
N GLY A 428 -21.91 4.82 4.92
CA GLY A 428 -23.10 5.09 5.72
C GLY A 428 -24.16 3.99 5.68
N ASN A 429 -23.90 2.82 5.06
CA ASN A 429 -24.86 1.72 5.17
C ASN A 429 -24.87 1.15 6.58
N ARG A 430 -26.05 0.73 7.01
CA ARG A 430 -26.31 0.27 8.37
C ARG A 430 -26.80 -1.18 8.32
N SER A 431 -26.19 -2.04 9.12
CA SER A 431 -26.69 -3.40 9.29
C SER A 431 -28.08 -3.43 9.93
N ASP A 432 -28.73 -4.59 9.87
CA ASP A 432 -29.90 -4.83 10.73
C ASP A 432 -29.47 -4.79 12.21
N THR A 433 -30.37 -4.37 13.09
CA THR A 433 -30.10 -4.27 14.52
C THR A 433 -30.04 -5.65 15.18
N ALA A 434 -28.84 -6.06 15.62
CA ALA A 434 -28.66 -7.23 16.46
C ALA A 434 -29.14 -6.94 17.89
N ARG A 435 -29.75 -7.94 18.54
CA ARG A 435 -30.30 -7.82 19.89
C ARG A 435 -29.85 -8.97 20.79
N ALA A 436 -29.57 -8.65 22.05
CA ALA A 436 -29.32 -9.61 23.10
C ALA A 436 -29.84 -9.06 24.44
N THR A 437 -29.99 -9.93 25.43
CA THR A 437 -30.28 -9.53 26.81
C THR A 437 -29.24 -10.10 27.76
N PHE A 438 -29.01 -9.39 28.86
CA PHE A 438 -28.31 -9.93 30.02
C PHE A 438 -28.95 -9.38 31.30
N MET A 439 -28.79 -10.11 32.40
CA MET A 439 -29.24 -9.66 33.71
C MET A 439 -28.02 -9.35 34.56
N THR A 440 -27.97 -8.15 35.14
CA THR A 440 -26.96 -7.83 36.15
C THR A 440 -27.14 -8.70 37.38
N LEU A 441 -26.03 -8.99 38.05
CA LEU A 441 -26.08 -9.80 39.25
C LEU A 441 -26.80 -9.06 40.38
N ASP A 442 -27.39 -9.82 41.30
CA ASP A 442 -27.72 -9.26 42.61
C ASP A 442 -26.42 -9.16 43.41
N THR A 443 -26.26 -8.10 44.20
CA THR A 443 -25.19 -7.93 45.19
C THR A 443 -25.06 -9.12 46.16
N SER A 444 -26.05 -10.00 46.24
CA SER A 444 -26.00 -11.26 46.99
C SER A 444 -25.12 -12.35 46.33
N ALA A 445 -24.76 -12.22 45.04
CA ALA A 445 -23.96 -13.20 44.30
C ALA A 445 -22.44 -12.92 44.34
N GLU A 446 -22.00 -11.70 44.66
CA GLU A 446 -20.56 -11.39 44.87
C GLU A 446 -20.00 -11.97 46.19
N ASN A 447 -20.87 -12.45 47.09
CA ASN A 447 -20.50 -13.12 48.34
C ASN A 447 -20.59 -14.66 48.30
N ASN A 448 -20.88 -15.25 47.14
CA ASN A 448 -20.98 -16.70 46.99
C ASN A 448 -19.68 -17.35 46.49
N THR A 449 -18.57 -16.63 46.32
CA THR A 449 -17.29 -17.28 46.03
C THR A 449 -16.82 -18.09 47.23
N TRP A 450 -16.39 -19.34 47.02
CA TRP A 450 -15.84 -20.16 48.11
C TRP A 450 -14.59 -19.48 48.71
N GLN A 451 -14.66 -19.19 50.00
CA GLN A 451 -13.57 -18.71 50.84
C GLN A 451 -13.04 -19.86 51.71
N LYS A 452 -11.72 -20.01 51.76
CA LYS A 452 -11.03 -21.09 52.48
C LYS A 452 -11.35 -21.10 53.98
N ASP A 453 -11.40 -19.94 54.62
CA ASP A 453 -11.52 -19.85 56.09
C ASP A 453 -12.98 -19.67 56.56
N LYS A 454 -13.95 -19.71 55.64
CA LYS A 454 -15.38 -19.60 55.96
C LYS A 454 -15.97 -20.98 56.27
N VAL A 455 -16.83 -21.01 57.28
CA VAL A 455 -17.63 -22.20 57.62
C VAL A 455 -18.85 -22.28 56.70
N TYR A 456 -19.12 -23.47 56.17
CA TYR A 456 -20.29 -23.81 55.37
C TYR A 456 -21.07 -24.93 56.04
N VAL A 457 -22.40 -24.87 55.99
CA VAL A 457 -23.31 -25.90 56.50
C VAL A 457 -24.13 -26.50 55.37
N GLN A 458 -24.86 -27.59 55.66
CA GLN A 458 -25.67 -28.27 54.66
C GLN A 458 -26.63 -27.30 53.95
N GLY A 459 -26.60 -27.31 52.62
CA GLY A 459 -27.43 -26.45 51.77
C GLY A 459 -26.78 -25.12 51.38
N ASP A 460 -25.65 -24.72 51.99
CA ASP A 460 -24.90 -23.54 51.55
C ASP A 460 -24.38 -23.73 50.14
N ARG A 461 -24.47 -22.66 49.34
CA ARG A 461 -24.05 -22.68 47.93
C ARG A 461 -22.92 -21.71 47.67
N VAL A 462 -21.93 -22.17 46.92
CA VAL A 462 -20.78 -21.38 46.52
C VAL A 462 -20.45 -21.57 45.05
N THR A 463 -19.79 -20.59 44.46
CA THR A 463 -19.18 -20.65 43.14
C THR A 463 -17.66 -20.75 43.33
N PHE A 464 -17.05 -21.73 42.68
CA PHE A 464 -15.59 -21.90 42.66
C PHE A 464 -15.16 -22.28 41.24
N ASN A 465 -14.21 -21.53 40.66
CA ASN A 465 -13.79 -21.67 39.26
C ASN A 465 -14.95 -21.67 38.25
N GLY A 466 -15.96 -20.81 38.47
CA GLY A 466 -17.13 -20.67 37.59
C GLY A 466 -18.15 -21.82 37.69
N VAL A 467 -17.97 -22.78 38.60
CA VAL A 467 -18.87 -23.91 38.84
C VAL A 467 -19.56 -23.73 40.19
N ASN A 468 -20.85 -24.03 40.26
CA ASN A 468 -21.64 -23.96 41.49
C ASN A 468 -21.58 -25.29 42.26
N TYR A 469 -21.48 -25.18 43.57
CA TYR A 469 -21.46 -26.31 44.49
C TYR A 469 -22.41 -26.06 45.67
N GLU A 470 -22.95 -27.14 46.21
CA GLU A 470 -23.78 -27.15 47.43
C GLU A 470 -23.12 -28.02 48.50
N ALA A 471 -23.01 -27.51 49.72
CA ALA A 471 -22.47 -28.25 50.85
C ALA A 471 -23.44 -29.34 51.29
N LYS A 472 -22.96 -30.59 51.39
CA LYS A 472 -23.72 -31.75 51.87
C LYS A 472 -23.82 -31.76 53.40
N TRP A 473 -22.84 -31.18 54.09
CA TRP A 473 -22.75 -31.05 55.55
C TRP A 473 -21.72 -29.97 55.94
N TRP A 474 -21.54 -29.76 57.25
CA TRP A 474 -20.59 -28.80 57.81
C TRP A 474 -19.18 -28.99 57.26
N ASN A 475 -18.55 -27.93 56.76
CA ASN A 475 -17.14 -27.93 56.34
C ASN A 475 -16.49 -26.54 56.41
N THR A 476 -15.16 -26.51 56.50
CA THR A 476 -14.31 -25.31 56.37
C THR A 476 -12.97 -25.73 55.74
N GLY A 477 -12.35 -24.88 54.93
CA GLY A 477 -11.06 -25.16 54.29
C GLY A 477 -11.07 -26.20 53.17
N GLN A 478 -12.19 -26.90 52.94
CA GLN A 478 -12.30 -27.96 51.93
C GLN A 478 -12.74 -27.41 50.58
N GLN A 479 -11.85 -27.48 49.59
CA GLN A 479 -12.05 -26.89 48.26
C GLN A 479 -13.11 -27.66 47.44
N PRO A 480 -14.07 -26.98 46.79
CA PRO A 480 -15.21 -27.66 46.16
C PRO A 480 -14.88 -28.64 45.02
N ASP A 481 -13.91 -28.32 44.17
CA ASP A 481 -13.53 -29.14 43.01
C ASP A 481 -12.69 -30.38 43.38
N GLN A 482 -12.20 -30.47 44.62
CA GLN A 482 -11.41 -31.61 45.11
C GLN A 482 -12.23 -32.62 45.91
N SER A 483 -13.53 -32.39 46.10
CA SER A 483 -14.36 -33.20 47.00
C SER A 483 -14.65 -34.62 46.49
N GLY A 484 -14.69 -34.84 45.17
CA GLY A 484 -15.12 -36.13 44.60
C GLY A 484 -16.54 -36.54 45.03
N ASP A 485 -16.94 -37.78 44.74
CA ASP A 485 -18.33 -38.25 44.99
C ASP A 485 -18.69 -38.30 46.48
N PHE A 486 -17.72 -38.58 47.35
CA PHE A 486 -17.91 -38.76 48.80
C PHE A 486 -17.52 -37.54 49.64
N GLY A 487 -17.03 -36.45 49.03
CA GLY A 487 -16.64 -35.24 49.77
C GLY A 487 -17.79 -34.30 50.10
N PRO A 488 -17.50 -33.21 50.82
CA PRO A 488 -18.48 -32.29 51.42
C PRO A 488 -19.24 -31.47 50.38
N TRP A 489 -18.73 -31.31 49.16
CA TRP A 489 -19.36 -30.51 48.13
C TRP A 489 -20.03 -31.40 47.07
N LYS A 490 -21.25 -31.04 46.72
CA LYS A 490 -21.98 -31.58 45.57
C LYS A 490 -21.92 -30.53 44.46
N LYS A 491 -21.35 -30.88 43.31
CA LYS A 491 -21.44 -30.05 42.10
C LYS A 491 -22.90 -29.92 41.65
N LEU A 492 -23.34 -28.71 41.35
CA LEU A 492 -24.70 -28.41 40.88
C LEU A 492 -24.80 -28.35 39.36
#